data_AF-A0A928ZIK1-F1
#
_entry.id   AF-A0A928ZIK1-F1
#
_cell.length_a   1.000
_cell.length_b   1.000
_cell.length_c   1.000
_cell.angle_alpha   90.00
_cell.angle_beta   90.00
_cell.angle_gamma   90.00
#
_symmetry.space_group_name_H-M   'P 1'
#
loop_
_entity.id
_entity.type
_entity.pdbx_description
1 polymer ?
#
loop_
_entity_poly.entity_id
_entity_poly.type
_entity_poly.pdbx_seq_one_letter_code
_entity_poly.pdbx_strand_id
1 'polypeptide(L)'
;MNSQPKPNLSELEQSHSQDIETITLLLAKISQRSPSEIKPHLDIMLERLVQPAQERPFYETATPAEWVAAFRDWVESHRGLNLPTLSDEAISRESIYGERD
;
A
#
# COMPACT_ATOMS: atom_id res chain seq x y z
N MET A 1 -1.34 -10.35 19.66
CA MET A 1 -0.87 -9.51 18.53
C MET A 1 -0.48 -8.17 19.10
N ASN A 2 0.80 -7.80 18.98
CA ASN A 2 1.32 -6.54 19.51
C ASN A 2 0.75 -5.38 18.70
N SER A 3 -0.22 -4.67 19.27
CA SER A 3 -0.68 -3.39 18.75
C SER A 3 0.47 -2.39 18.94
N GLN A 4 1.29 -2.20 17.91
CA GLN A 4 2.18 -1.06 17.85
C GLN A 4 1.33 0.22 18.00
N PRO A 5 1.74 1.17 18.85
CA PRO A 5 1.03 2.44 18.94
C PRO A 5 1.03 3.09 17.56
N LYS A 6 -0.14 3.52 17.09
CA LYS A 6 -0.22 4.32 15.87
C LYS A 6 0.68 5.54 16.07
N PRO A 7 1.67 5.78 15.21
CA PRO A 7 2.45 7.01 15.32
C PRO A 7 1.48 8.18 15.19
N ASN A 8 1.52 9.09 16.17
CA ASN A 8 0.64 10.25 16.23
C ASN A 8 1.42 11.46 15.72
N LEU A 9 0.90 12.14 14.69
CA LEU A 9 1.56 13.31 14.08
C LEU A 9 1.88 14.37 15.14
N SER A 10 0.98 14.57 16.10
CA SER A 10 1.19 15.54 17.19
C SER A 10 2.34 15.16 18.13
N GLU A 11 2.60 13.87 18.36
CA GLU A 11 3.73 13.43 19.19
C GLU A 11 5.06 13.65 18.46
N LEU A 12 5.10 13.39 17.15
CA LEU A 12 6.28 13.65 16.31
C LEU A 12 6.62 15.14 16.27
N GLU A 13 5.61 15.98 16.01
CA GLU A 13 5.78 17.44 15.98
C GLU A 13 6.26 18.00 17.31
N GLN A 14 5.76 17.45 18.42
CA GLN A 14 6.15 17.90 19.76
C GLN A 14 7.57 17.42 20.14
N SER A 15 7.91 16.17 19.82
CA SER A 15 9.23 15.59 20.11
C SER A 15 10.35 16.21 19.26
N HIS A 16 10.05 16.60 18.02
CA HIS A 16 11.05 17.07 17.04
C HIS A 16 10.84 18.52 16.60
N SER A 17 10.17 19.34 17.43
CA SER A 17 9.80 20.72 17.08
C SER A 17 10.97 21.56 16.56
N GLN A 18 12.13 21.49 17.22
CA GLN A 18 13.33 22.25 16.83
C GLN A 18 13.96 21.76 15.53
N ASP A 19 13.91 20.45 15.27
CA ASP A 19 14.38 19.85 14.02
C ASP A 19 13.46 20.26 12.86
N ILE A 20 12.14 20.22 13.07
CA ILE A 20 11.13 20.63 12.09
C ILE A 20 11.28 22.10 11.73
N GLU A 21 11.53 22.98 12.71
CA GLU A 21 11.80 24.40 12.45
C GLU A 21 13.07 24.58 11.62
N THR A 22 14.15 23.89 11.98
CA THR A 22 15.42 23.94 11.24
C THR A 22 15.23 23.44 9.80
N ILE A 23 14.52 22.34 9.60
CA ILE A 23 14.18 21.78 8.28
C ILE A 23 13.35 22.80 7.47
N THR A 24 12.37 23.45 8.10
CA THR A 24 11.54 24.47 7.44
C THR A 24 12.40 25.62 6.92
N LEU A 25 13.33 26.13 7.73
CA LEU A 25 14.24 27.20 7.34
C LEU A 25 15.20 26.79 6.21
N LEU A 26 15.74 25.57 6.28
CA LEU A 26 16.63 25.04 5.23
C LEU A 26 15.89 24.86 3.91
N LEU A 27 14.69 24.28 3.95
CA LEU A 27 13.85 24.08 2.76
C LEU A 27 13.42 25.42 2.16
N ALA A 28 13.04 26.40 2.98
CA ALA A 28 12.75 27.77 2.55
C ALA A 28 13.95 28.39 1.81
N LYS A 29 15.16 28.25 2.37
CA LYS A 29 16.40 28.75 1.76
C LYS A 29 16.73 28.06 0.43
N ILE A 30 16.60 26.74 0.35
CA ILE A 30 16.92 25.95 -0.85
C ILE A 30 15.91 26.24 -1.97
N SER A 31 14.62 26.35 -1.62
CA SER A 31 13.54 26.58 -2.58
C SER A 31 13.34 28.04 -2.96
N GLN A 32 14.05 28.97 -2.32
CA GLN A 32 13.87 30.42 -2.46
C GLN A 32 12.43 30.87 -2.15
N ARG A 33 11.78 30.21 -1.19
CA ARG A 33 10.42 30.52 -0.72
C ARG A 33 10.43 30.96 0.74
N SER A 34 9.35 31.56 1.19
CA SER A 34 9.18 31.90 2.60
C SER A 34 8.93 30.63 3.44
N PRO A 35 9.32 30.63 4.73
CA PRO A 35 8.98 29.53 5.66
C PRO A 35 7.47 29.24 5.72
N SER A 36 6.64 30.28 5.61
CA SER A 36 5.17 30.16 5.58
C SER A 36 4.64 29.44 4.34
N GLU A 37 5.31 29.54 3.19
CA GLU A 37 4.94 28.81 1.97
C GLU A 37 5.40 27.36 2.01
N ILE A 38 6.48 27.06 2.74
CA ILE A 38 7.03 25.71 2.86
C ILE A 38 6.33 24.88 3.93
N LYS A 39 5.89 25.51 5.03
CA LYS A 39 5.27 24.79 6.15
C LYS A 39 4.13 23.85 5.71
N PRO A 40 3.16 24.25 4.87
CA PRO A 40 2.08 23.36 4.43
C PRO A 40 2.59 22.14 3.65
N HIS A 41 3.67 22.29 2.87
CA HIS A 41 4.27 21.17 2.15
C HIS A 41 4.99 20.20 3.08
N LEU A 42 5.68 20.72 4.09
CA LEU A 42 6.33 19.91 5.11
C LEU A 42 5.30 19.17 5.96
N ASP A 43 4.20 19.83 6.36
CA ASP A 43 3.11 19.21 7.13
C ASP A 43 2.53 17.98 6.38
N ILE A 44 2.31 18.08 5.06
CA ILE A 44 1.86 16.94 4.21
C ILE A 44 2.90 15.81 4.19
N MET A 45 4.20 16.13 4.14
CA MET A 45 5.26 15.12 4.14
C MET A 45 5.33 14.40 5.49
N LEU A 46 5.22 15.14 6.60
CA LEU A 46 5.18 14.57 7.95
C LEU A 46 3.95 13.68 8.14
N GLU A 47 2.79 14.12 7.67
CA GLU A 47 1.57 13.31 7.68
C GLU A 47 1.77 11.98 6.95
N ARG A 48 2.36 12.00 5.76
CA ARG A 48 2.65 10.77 4.98
C ARG A 48 3.69 9.86 5.63
N LEU A 49 4.65 10.41 6.35
CA LEU A 49 5.66 9.63 7.08
C LEU A 49 5.07 8.91 8.29
N VAL A 50 4.09 9.55 8.93
CA VAL A 50 3.39 9.02 10.10
C VAL A 50 2.29 8.04 9.67
N GLN A 51 1.70 8.20 8.48
CA GLN A 51 0.80 7.18 7.96
C GLN A 51 1.56 5.85 7.82
N PRO A 52 0.99 4.72 8.31
CA PRO A 52 1.60 3.42 8.10
C PRO A 52 1.85 3.26 6.61
N ALA A 53 3.09 2.89 6.26
CA ALA A 53 3.46 2.62 4.88
C ALA A 53 2.36 1.75 4.29
N GLN A 54 1.71 2.25 3.23
CA GLN A 54 0.59 1.57 2.59
C GLN A 54 0.98 0.10 2.44
N GLU A 55 0.24 -0.80 3.10
CA GLU A 55 0.56 -2.23 3.08
C GLU A 55 0.69 -2.64 1.62
N ARG A 56 1.89 -3.11 1.26
CA ARG A 56 2.13 -3.55 -0.11
C ARG A 56 1.15 -4.68 -0.40
N PRO A 57 0.52 -4.67 -1.58
CA PRO A 57 -0.50 -5.64 -1.90
C PRO A 57 0.06 -7.07 -1.79
N PHE A 58 -0.80 -8.02 -1.43
CA PHE A 58 -0.43 -9.41 -1.15
C PHE A 58 0.49 -10.02 -2.22
N TYR A 59 0.26 -9.71 -3.50
CA TYR A 59 1.07 -10.27 -4.59
C TYR A 59 2.54 -9.81 -4.60
N GLU A 60 2.88 -8.71 -3.93
CA GLU A 60 4.25 -8.18 -3.82
C GLU A 60 5.01 -8.73 -2.62
N THR A 61 4.29 -9.22 -1.60
CA THR A 61 4.87 -9.55 -0.29
C THR A 61 4.71 -11.00 0.11
N ALA A 62 3.74 -11.72 -0.45
CA ALA A 62 3.44 -13.08 -0.08
C ALA A 62 4.56 -14.05 -0.48
N THR A 63 4.94 -14.89 0.49
CA THR A 63 5.81 -16.04 0.28
C THR A 63 5.10 -17.14 -0.50
N PRO A 64 5.85 -18.08 -1.11
CA PRO A 64 5.24 -19.23 -1.80
C PRO A 64 4.28 -20.04 -0.92
N ALA A 65 4.55 -20.16 0.38
CA ALA A 65 3.69 -20.87 1.32
C ALA A 65 2.36 -20.13 1.55
N GLU A 66 2.39 -18.80 1.69
CA GLU A 66 1.20 -17.97 1.84
C GLU A 66 0.35 -17.99 0.57
N TRP A 67 0.98 -18.01 -0.60
CA TRP A 67 0.29 -18.21 -1.87
C TRP A 67 -0.45 -19.55 -1.93
N VAL A 68 0.21 -20.64 -1.54
CA VAL A 68 -0.42 -21.97 -1.51
C VAL A 68 -1.59 -22.00 -0.53
N ALA A 69 -1.45 -21.36 0.63
CA ALA A 69 -2.53 -21.27 1.62
C ALA A 69 -3.72 -20.46 1.08
N ALA A 70 -3.48 -19.24 0.58
CA ALA A 70 -4.52 -18.38 0.03
C ALA A 70 -5.26 -19.04 -1.14
N PHE A 71 -4.55 -19.77 -2.00
CA PHE A 71 -5.16 -20.52 -3.08
C PHE A 71 -6.06 -21.65 -2.57
N ARG A 72 -5.62 -22.40 -1.55
CA ARG A 72 -6.44 -23.47 -0.95
C ARG A 72 -7.70 -22.92 -0.29
N ASP A 73 -7.59 -21.81 0.43
CA ASP A 73 -8.74 -21.14 1.04
C ASP A 73 -9.75 -20.64 -0.01
N TRP A 74 -9.24 -20.10 -1.12
CA TRP A 74 -10.06 -19.72 -2.25
C TRP A 74 -10.79 -20.93 -2.86
N VAL A 75 -10.10 -22.06 -3.10
CA VAL A 75 -10.74 -23.28 -3.60
C VAL A 75 -11.81 -23.80 -2.63
N GLU A 76 -11.52 -23.84 -1.33
CA GLU A 76 -12.46 -24.34 -0.31
C GLU A 76 -13.73 -23.50 -0.24
N SER A 77 -13.59 -22.17 -0.26
CA SER A 77 -14.73 -21.25 -0.20
C SER A 77 -15.73 -21.41 -1.36
N HIS A 78 -15.31 -22.01 -2.48
CA HIS A 78 -16.14 -22.24 -3.66
C HIS A 78 -16.58 -23.70 -3.84
N ARG A 79 -16.04 -24.65 -3.07
CA ARG A 79 -16.32 -26.09 -3.23
C ARG A 79 -17.79 -26.44 -3.03
N GLY A 80 -18.49 -25.74 -2.14
CA GLY A 80 -19.92 -25.97 -1.86
C GLY A 80 -20.90 -25.21 -2.75
N LEU A 81 -20.40 -24.34 -3.65
CA LEU A 81 -21.26 -23.41 -4.40
C LEU A 81 -21.89 -24.00 -5.66
N ASN A 82 -21.58 -25.27 -6.01
CA ASN A 82 -22.08 -25.95 -7.21
C ASN A 82 -21.98 -25.06 -8.48
N LEU A 83 -20.86 -24.35 -8.63
CA LEU A 83 -20.65 -23.47 -9.76
C LEU A 83 -20.61 -24.29 -11.06
N PRO A 84 -21.18 -23.78 -12.16
CA PRO A 84 -21.13 -24.46 -13.45
C PRO A 84 -19.66 -24.63 -13.86
N THR A 85 -19.29 -25.86 -14.20
CA THR A 85 -17.97 -26.14 -14.78
C THR A 85 -17.90 -25.53 -16.18
N LEU A 86 -16.78 -24.91 -16.50
CA LEU A 86 -16.51 -24.49 -17.87
C LEU A 86 -16.41 -25.72 -18.78
N SER A 87 -16.90 -25.61 -20.01
CA SER A 87 -16.70 -26.66 -21.03
C SER A 87 -15.22 -26.73 -21.42
N ASP A 88 -14.78 -27.88 -21.93
CA ASP A 88 -13.42 -28.08 -22.45
C ASP A 88 -13.06 -27.05 -23.53
N GLU A 89 -14.04 -26.66 -24.35
CA GLU A 89 -13.91 -25.58 -25.32
C GLU A 89 -13.64 -24.23 -24.64
N ALA A 90 -14.33 -23.90 -23.54
CA ALA A 90 -14.15 -22.62 -22.85
C ALA A 90 -12.80 -22.50 -22.11
N ILE A 91 -12.15 -23.63 -21.80
CA ILE A 91 -10.82 -23.68 -21.17
C ILE A 91 -9.69 -24.00 -22.16
N SER A 92 -10.00 -24.31 -23.42
CA SER A 92 -9.01 -24.62 -24.45
C SER A 92 -8.15 -23.39 -24.76
N ARG A 93 -6.84 -23.62 -24.92
CA ARG A 93 -5.89 -22.59 -25.36
C ARG A 93 -6.25 -22.04 -26.73
N GLU A 94 -6.69 -22.91 -27.62
CA GLU A 94 -7.12 -22.60 -28.99
C GLU A 94 -8.38 -21.75 -28.99
N SER A 95 -9.30 -21.93 -28.04
CA SER A 95 -10.48 -21.07 -27.89
C SER A 95 -10.15 -19.69 -27.30
N ILE A 96 -9.23 -19.64 -26.33
CA ILE A 96 -8.83 -18.40 -25.65
C ILE A 96 -7.90 -17.55 -26.53
N TYR A 97 -6.99 -18.18 -27.26
CA TYR A 97 -5.90 -17.51 -27.99
C TYR A 97 -5.85 -17.82 -29.49
N GLY A 98 -6.78 -18.61 -30.02
CA GLY A 98 -6.88 -18.86 -31.45
C GLY A 98 -7.31 -17.62 -32.22
N GLU A 99 -7.04 -17.62 -33.52
CA GLU A 99 -7.49 -16.55 -34.40
C GLU A 99 -9.02 -16.54 -34.48
N ARG A 100 -9.58 -15.36 -34.28
CA ARG A 100 -10.98 -15.08 -34.57
C ARG A 100 -10.98 -14.50 -35.99
N ASP A 101 -11.38 -15.30 -36.97
CA ASP A 101 -11.65 -14.83 -38.33
C ASP A 101 -12.74 -13.74 -38.34
#